data_AF-A0A1B8FHN8-F1
#
_entry.id   AF-A0A1B8FHN8-F1
#
_cell.length_a   1.000
_cell.length_b   1.000
_cell.length_c   1.000
_cell.angle_alpha   90.00
_cell.angle_beta   90.00
_cell.angle_gamma   90.00
#
_symmetry.space_group_name_H-M   'P 1'
#
loop_
_entity.id
_entity.type
_entity.pdbx_description
1 polymer ?
#
loop_
_entity_poly.entity_id
_entity_poly.type
_entity_poly.pdbx_seq_one_letter_code
_entity_poly.pdbx_strand_id
1 'polypeptide(L)'
;MKYALTFAAAVLPLVATATPALVNGCTPLGCFTDSVSARALDINSQVANGPNDQSPEACTAACIALGLAYAGVEYGFECWCGAFIDHGQSLASDPSICDYPCTGAPSETCGGSDAINIYDCTAAIPPPLIYNGCLPLGCYTDSVSARTLATNTQVQGGPGNQSLEVCTAACLAAGFRYAGTEYSSECWCGNAIENGGGPASDLNQQCQMPCNGDRSIMCGGPDRLDLYDCGYTCSNPGTCKTYVIIEDPSCGPYNECSCGFDADGRAVCIENGDCTAVCNTNSDCGAGMVCLADTCCGVNTCATPSTICANPASARVMFRGKAKGKAKRDCTTFHC
;
A
#
# COMPACT_ATOMS: atom_id res chain seq x y z
N MET A 1 2.46 -78.54 -10.84
CA MET A 1 2.52 -77.33 -9.98
C MET A 1 3.11 -76.21 -10.82
N LYS A 2 2.29 -75.23 -11.25
CA LYS A 2 2.74 -74.02 -11.93
C LYS A 2 2.52 -72.86 -10.95
N TYR A 3 3.59 -72.24 -10.47
CA TYR A 3 3.52 -71.04 -9.64
C TYR A 3 3.42 -69.83 -10.56
N ALA A 4 2.31 -69.10 -10.50
CA ALA A 4 2.15 -67.80 -11.13
C ALA A 4 2.69 -66.72 -10.18
N LEU A 5 3.71 -65.99 -10.60
CA LEU A 5 4.15 -64.76 -9.93
C LEU A 5 3.23 -63.61 -10.37
N THR A 6 2.39 -63.13 -9.45
CA THR A 6 1.70 -61.84 -9.59
C THR A 6 2.59 -60.74 -9.01
N PHE A 7 3.07 -59.84 -9.87
CA PHE A 7 3.67 -58.58 -9.43
C PHE A 7 2.55 -57.62 -9.03
N ALA A 8 2.49 -57.23 -7.76
CA ALA A 8 1.67 -56.13 -7.31
C ALA A 8 2.37 -54.82 -7.69
N ALA A 9 1.76 -54.02 -8.57
CA ALA A 9 2.20 -52.66 -8.83
C ALA A 9 1.90 -51.81 -7.57
N ALA A 10 2.95 -51.33 -6.91
CA ALA A 10 2.81 -50.39 -5.81
C ALA A 10 2.37 -49.03 -6.38
N VAL A 11 1.14 -48.63 -6.07
CA VAL A 11 0.62 -47.29 -6.37
C VAL A 11 1.22 -46.36 -5.33
N LEU A 12 2.21 -45.55 -5.72
CA LEU A 12 2.74 -44.47 -4.87
C LEU A 12 1.64 -43.43 -4.63
N PRO A 13 1.38 -43.02 -3.38
CA PRO A 13 0.38 -41.98 -3.11
C PRO A 13 0.85 -40.66 -3.73
N LEU A 14 -0.07 -39.98 -4.41
CA LEU A 14 0.12 -38.62 -4.90
C LEU A 14 0.41 -37.73 -3.68
N VAL A 15 1.65 -37.25 -3.53
CA VAL A 15 2.00 -36.28 -2.50
C VAL A 15 1.26 -34.99 -2.85
N ALA A 16 0.22 -34.67 -2.08
CA ALA A 16 -0.39 -33.35 -2.13
C ALA A 16 0.72 -32.33 -1.77
N THR A 17 1.07 -31.47 -2.70
CA THR A 17 1.99 -30.36 -2.44
C THR A 17 1.34 -29.50 -1.36
N ALA A 18 1.91 -29.51 -0.15
CA ALA A 18 1.46 -28.66 0.93
C ALA A 18 1.52 -27.20 0.46
N THR A 19 0.45 -26.44 0.69
CA THR A 19 0.48 -24.99 0.50
C THR A 19 1.62 -24.41 1.34
N PRO A 20 2.51 -23.59 0.76
CA PRO A 20 3.59 -22.95 1.52
C PRO A 20 3.01 -22.21 2.74
N ALA A 21 3.63 -22.37 3.91
CA ALA A 21 3.23 -21.61 5.08
C ALA A 21 3.51 -20.11 4.84
N LEU A 22 2.60 -19.25 5.28
CA LEU A 22 2.79 -17.80 5.20
C LEU A 22 3.84 -17.35 6.23
N VAL A 23 4.66 -16.37 5.84
CA VAL A 23 5.67 -15.74 6.70
C VAL A 23 5.18 -14.34 7.04
N ASN A 24 4.77 -14.09 8.29
CA ASN A 24 4.10 -12.84 8.69
C ASN A 24 2.92 -12.42 7.79
N GLY A 25 2.20 -13.39 7.24
CA GLY A 25 1.11 -13.15 6.28
C GLY A 25 1.58 -12.94 4.83
N CYS A 26 2.89 -12.91 4.58
CA CYS A 26 3.45 -12.88 3.23
C CYS A 26 3.45 -14.27 2.59
N THR A 27 3.13 -14.32 1.30
CA THR A 27 3.15 -15.54 0.48
C THR A 27 4.54 -15.75 -0.11
N PRO A 28 5.23 -16.88 0.16
CA PRO A 28 6.49 -17.19 -0.50
C PRO A 28 6.28 -17.36 -2.00
N LEU A 29 6.97 -16.57 -2.82
CA LEU A 29 6.90 -16.68 -4.29
C LEU A 29 7.94 -17.64 -4.85
N GLY A 30 9.08 -17.80 -4.17
CA GLY A 30 10.14 -18.74 -4.53
C GLY A 30 11.49 -18.06 -4.74
N CYS A 31 12.41 -18.78 -5.37
CA CYS A 31 13.75 -18.31 -5.71
C CYS A 31 13.72 -17.57 -7.05
N PHE A 32 14.23 -16.33 -7.08
CA PHE A 32 14.36 -15.49 -8.26
C PHE A 32 15.84 -15.27 -8.56
N THR A 33 16.17 -15.04 -9.83
CA THR A 33 17.49 -14.51 -10.18
C THR A 33 17.62 -13.08 -9.69
N ASP A 34 18.79 -12.72 -9.19
CA ASP A 34 19.10 -11.35 -8.81
C ASP A 34 20.50 -10.96 -9.31
N SER A 35 20.73 -9.67 -9.52
CA SER A 35 22.05 -9.18 -9.89
C SER A 35 22.27 -7.75 -9.42
N VAL A 36 23.52 -7.42 -9.04
CA VAL A 36 23.91 -6.06 -8.66
C VAL A 36 23.62 -4.99 -9.72
N SER A 37 23.57 -5.39 -11.00
CA SER A 37 23.28 -4.47 -12.11
C SER A 37 21.79 -4.30 -12.43
N ALA A 38 20.94 -5.19 -11.91
CA ALA A 38 19.50 -5.22 -12.16
C ALA A 38 18.81 -5.93 -10.99
N ARG A 39 18.78 -5.24 -9.84
CA ARG A 39 18.22 -5.78 -8.61
C ARG A 39 16.74 -6.11 -8.78
N ALA A 40 16.32 -7.23 -8.21
CA ALA A 40 14.92 -7.64 -8.18
C ALA A 40 14.08 -6.72 -7.28
N LEU A 41 14.68 -6.23 -6.20
CA LEU A 41 14.07 -5.32 -5.23
C LEU A 41 15.05 -4.17 -4.95
N ASP A 42 14.57 -2.93 -4.96
CA ASP A 42 15.43 -1.74 -5.02
C ASP A 42 15.93 -1.23 -3.65
N ILE A 43 15.36 -1.72 -2.53
CA ILE A 43 15.63 -1.17 -1.20
C ILE A 43 16.34 -2.19 -0.32
N ASN A 44 17.62 -1.99 -0.05
CA ASN A 44 18.32 -2.77 0.97
C ASN A 44 18.02 -2.20 2.37
N SER A 45 16.92 -2.65 2.98
CA SER A 45 16.42 -2.13 4.25
C SER A 45 17.26 -2.57 5.45
N GLN A 46 17.97 -3.71 5.35
CA GLN A 46 18.52 -4.45 6.49
C GLN A 46 17.43 -4.81 7.54
N VAL A 47 17.73 -5.67 8.50
CA VAL A 47 16.82 -6.00 9.61
C VAL A 47 17.16 -5.21 10.87
N ALA A 48 16.17 -5.04 11.76
CA ALA A 48 16.25 -4.15 12.92
C ALA A 48 17.44 -4.44 13.85
N ASN A 49 17.79 -5.72 14.05
CA ASN A 49 18.89 -6.15 14.92
C ASN A 49 20.22 -6.33 14.16
N GLY A 50 20.28 -5.87 12.90
CA GLY A 50 21.46 -5.95 12.05
C GLY A 50 21.61 -7.26 11.28
N PRO A 51 22.59 -7.36 10.38
CA PRO A 51 22.71 -8.44 9.39
C PRO A 51 22.94 -9.84 9.99
N ASN A 52 23.28 -9.95 11.28
CA ASN A 52 23.45 -11.24 11.95
C ASN A 52 22.14 -11.85 12.44
N ASP A 53 21.04 -11.10 12.42
CA ASP A 53 19.71 -11.54 12.84
C ASP A 53 18.77 -11.71 11.63
N GLN A 54 19.34 -11.96 10.45
CA GLN A 54 18.53 -12.06 9.23
C GLN A 54 17.75 -13.37 9.20
N SER A 55 16.46 -13.29 8.90
CA SER A 55 15.55 -14.41 8.59
C SER A 55 14.43 -13.93 7.66
N PRO A 56 13.67 -14.86 7.04
CA PRO A 56 12.45 -14.52 6.31
C PRO A 56 11.46 -13.70 7.16
N GLU A 57 11.25 -14.05 8.43
CA GLU A 57 10.38 -13.33 9.35
C GLU A 57 10.88 -11.92 9.63
N ALA A 58 12.17 -11.79 9.94
CA ALA A 58 12.76 -10.48 10.24
C ALA A 58 12.68 -9.55 9.03
N CYS A 59 12.96 -10.07 7.84
CA CYS A 59 12.93 -9.28 6.61
C CYS A 59 11.51 -8.92 6.17
N THR A 60 10.57 -9.88 6.17
CA THR A 60 9.16 -9.60 5.85
C THR A 60 8.55 -8.58 6.82
N ALA A 61 8.85 -8.69 8.12
CA ALA A 61 8.39 -7.71 9.10
C ALA A 61 8.94 -6.30 8.82
N ALA A 62 10.23 -6.18 8.45
CA ALA A 62 10.84 -4.91 8.09
C ALA A 62 10.17 -4.28 6.85
N CYS A 63 9.96 -5.07 5.79
CA CYS A 63 9.34 -4.57 4.56
C CYS A 63 7.85 -4.21 4.75
N ILE A 64 7.11 -4.97 5.57
CA ILE A 64 5.73 -4.63 5.96
C ILE A 64 5.70 -3.30 6.72
N ALA A 65 6.63 -3.07 7.65
CA ALA A 65 6.72 -1.81 8.40
C ALA A 65 7.02 -0.61 7.50
N LEU A 66 7.77 -0.82 6.40
CA LEU A 66 7.98 0.18 5.35
C LEU A 66 6.78 0.32 4.39
N GLY A 67 5.77 -0.53 4.49
CA GLY A 67 4.63 -0.56 3.58
C GLY A 67 5.00 -1.01 2.15
N LEU A 68 6.05 -1.84 2.00
CA LEU A 68 6.56 -2.32 0.72
C LEU A 68 6.05 -3.72 0.41
N ALA A 69 5.44 -3.86 -0.77
CA ALA A 69 4.69 -5.03 -1.23
C ALA A 69 5.51 -6.34 -1.24
N TYR A 70 6.81 -6.25 -1.46
CA TYR A 70 7.69 -7.39 -1.60
C TYR A 70 8.85 -7.32 -0.62
N ALA A 71 9.16 -8.48 -0.03
CA ALA A 71 10.35 -8.71 0.76
C ALA A 71 11.23 -9.76 0.08
N GLY A 72 12.53 -9.66 0.24
CA GLY A 72 13.48 -10.58 -0.34
C GLY A 72 14.70 -10.79 0.55
N VAL A 73 15.09 -12.04 0.74
CA VAL A 73 16.27 -12.42 1.50
C VAL A 73 17.37 -12.89 0.56
N GLU A 74 18.57 -12.34 0.70
CA GLU A 74 19.71 -12.59 -0.18
C GLU A 74 21.00 -12.80 0.63
N TYR A 75 21.91 -13.61 0.08
CA TYR A 75 23.28 -13.77 0.56
C TYR A 75 23.42 -14.19 2.04
N GLY A 76 22.38 -14.77 2.63
CA GLY A 76 22.32 -15.19 4.04
C GLY A 76 22.07 -14.06 5.04
N PHE A 77 22.38 -12.80 4.72
CA PHE A 77 22.32 -11.67 5.66
C PHE A 77 21.66 -10.39 5.13
N GLU A 78 21.30 -10.32 3.85
CA GLU A 78 20.72 -9.13 3.26
C GLU A 78 19.19 -9.20 3.26
N CYS A 79 18.56 -8.07 3.57
CA CYS A 79 17.11 -7.88 3.46
C CYS A 79 16.82 -6.80 2.43
N TRP A 80 16.10 -7.18 1.39
CA TRP A 80 15.67 -6.31 0.32
C TRP A 80 14.15 -6.15 0.34
N CYS A 81 13.67 -4.94 0.09
CA CYS A 81 12.27 -4.61 0.02
C CYS A 81 11.97 -3.91 -1.31
N GLY A 82 10.74 -4.04 -1.80
CA GLY A 82 10.32 -3.39 -3.03
C GLY A 82 8.82 -3.15 -3.08
N ALA A 83 8.43 -2.08 -3.75
CA ALA A 83 7.04 -1.88 -4.15
C ALA A 83 6.62 -2.81 -5.29
N PHE A 84 7.60 -3.23 -6.09
CA PHE A 84 7.44 -4.12 -7.24
C PHE A 84 8.61 -5.10 -7.27
N ILE A 85 8.46 -6.15 -8.07
CA ILE A 85 9.59 -6.94 -8.55
C ILE A 85 10.08 -6.25 -9.83
N ASP A 86 11.26 -5.65 -9.76
CA ASP A 86 11.78 -4.79 -10.81
C ASP A 86 12.51 -5.58 -11.92
N HIS A 87 12.86 -4.85 -12.99
CA HIS A 87 13.68 -5.36 -14.10
C HIS A 87 13.15 -6.62 -14.83
N GLY A 88 11.88 -6.99 -14.62
CA GLY A 88 11.28 -8.17 -15.24
C GLY A 88 11.86 -9.48 -14.73
N GLN A 89 12.40 -9.50 -13.50
CA GLN A 89 12.97 -10.69 -12.90
C GLN A 89 11.91 -11.81 -12.80
N SER A 90 12.37 -13.04 -13.03
CA SER A 90 11.53 -14.24 -13.00
C SER A 90 12.09 -15.27 -12.04
N LEU A 91 11.28 -16.29 -11.75
CA LEU A 91 11.74 -17.46 -11.00
C LEU A 91 13.02 -18.03 -11.62
N ALA A 92 13.97 -18.38 -10.77
CA ALA A 92 15.18 -19.08 -11.16
C ALA A 92 14.82 -20.45 -11.75
N SER A 93 15.47 -20.83 -12.84
CA SER A 93 15.28 -22.14 -13.47
C SER A 93 15.71 -23.29 -12.56
N ASP A 94 16.69 -23.02 -11.70
CA ASP A 94 17.11 -23.92 -10.64
C ASP A 94 16.87 -23.22 -9.29
N PRO A 95 15.86 -23.63 -8.50
CA PRO A 95 15.59 -23.02 -7.20
C PRO A 95 16.65 -23.35 -6.14
N SER A 96 17.53 -24.33 -6.39
CA SER A 96 18.57 -24.73 -5.43
C SER A 96 19.71 -23.72 -5.29
N ILE A 97 19.76 -22.72 -6.18
CA ILE A 97 20.70 -21.58 -6.04
C ILE A 97 20.35 -20.64 -4.88
N CYS A 98 19.15 -20.79 -4.30
CA CYS A 98 18.75 -20.12 -3.06
C CYS A 98 18.94 -21.05 -1.85
N ASP A 99 20.17 -21.46 -1.57
CA ASP A 99 20.51 -22.42 -0.52
C ASP A 99 21.34 -21.84 0.64
N TYR A 100 21.60 -20.53 0.65
CA TYR A 100 22.42 -19.94 1.70
C TYR A 100 21.64 -19.93 3.02
N PRO A 101 22.23 -20.42 4.13
CA PRO A 101 21.57 -20.37 5.42
C PRO A 101 21.43 -18.92 5.88
N CYS A 102 20.28 -18.59 6.48
CA CYS A 102 20.08 -17.29 7.11
C CYS A 102 20.96 -17.12 8.35
N THR A 103 21.58 -15.96 8.54
CA THR A 103 22.46 -15.68 9.68
C THR A 103 21.73 -15.69 11.03
N GLY A 104 20.48 -15.21 11.06
CA GLY A 104 19.61 -15.21 12.26
C GLY A 104 18.76 -16.47 12.41
N ALA A 105 18.59 -17.25 11.34
CA ALA A 105 17.81 -18.49 11.34
C ALA A 105 18.50 -19.59 10.48
N PRO A 106 19.56 -20.25 10.96
CA PRO A 106 20.39 -21.14 10.14
C PRO A 106 19.69 -22.39 9.56
N SER A 107 18.46 -22.70 10.01
CA SER A 107 17.62 -23.76 9.46
C SER A 107 16.80 -23.33 8.24
N GLU A 108 16.83 -22.05 7.88
CA GLU A 108 16.07 -21.45 6.79
C GLU A 108 17.02 -20.96 5.69
N THR A 109 16.47 -20.76 4.48
CA THR A 109 17.21 -20.32 3.30
C THR A 109 17.01 -18.83 3.05
N CYS A 110 18.11 -18.11 2.84
CA CYS A 110 18.17 -16.68 2.60
C CYS A 110 18.91 -16.35 1.30
N GLY A 111 18.37 -16.83 0.17
CA GLY A 111 18.89 -16.56 -1.17
C GLY A 111 20.22 -17.25 -1.45
N GLY A 112 21.03 -16.61 -2.30
CA GLY A 112 22.33 -17.08 -2.77
C GLY A 112 23.18 -15.92 -3.31
N SER A 113 24.19 -16.22 -4.15
CA SER A 113 25.13 -15.19 -4.65
C SER A 113 24.55 -14.22 -5.69
N ASP A 114 23.59 -14.67 -6.49
CA ASP A 114 22.89 -13.92 -7.54
C ASP A 114 21.43 -14.39 -7.57
N ALA A 115 20.88 -14.63 -6.38
CA ALA A 115 19.58 -15.27 -6.21
C ALA A 115 18.92 -14.85 -4.92
N ILE A 116 17.63 -14.56 -4.99
CA ILE A 116 16.86 -13.99 -3.89
C ILE A 116 15.57 -14.78 -3.67
N ASN A 117 15.25 -15.13 -2.42
CA ASN A 117 13.93 -15.66 -2.11
C ASN A 117 12.96 -14.50 -1.92
N ILE A 118 11.92 -14.39 -2.76
CA ILE A 118 10.94 -13.29 -2.71
C ILE A 118 9.64 -13.74 -2.03
N TYR A 119 9.07 -12.83 -1.24
CA TYR A 119 7.79 -12.97 -0.55
C TYR A 119 6.86 -11.82 -0.97
N ASP A 120 5.61 -12.16 -1.30
CA ASP A 120 4.54 -11.19 -1.55
C ASP A 120 3.82 -10.87 -0.24
N CYS A 121 4.03 -9.65 0.25
CA CYS A 121 3.48 -9.13 1.50
C CYS A 121 2.26 -8.22 1.29
N THR A 122 1.73 -8.10 0.06
CA THR A 122 0.63 -7.17 -0.27
C THR A 122 -0.58 -7.32 0.65
N ALA A 123 -0.98 -8.56 0.94
CA ALA A 123 -2.10 -8.87 1.82
C ALA A 123 -1.80 -8.62 3.32
N ALA A 124 -0.53 -8.57 3.69
CA ALA A 124 -0.07 -8.35 5.07
C ALA A 124 0.11 -6.86 5.41
N ILE A 125 0.24 -5.99 4.39
CA ILE A 125 0.39 -4.55 4.59
C ILE A 125 -0.95 -3.96 5.05
N PRO A 126 -0.99 -3.28 6.21
CA PRO A 126 -2.18 -2.60 6.65
C PRO A 126 -2.65 -1.56 5.62
N PRO A 127 -3.96 -1.35 5.50
CA PRO A 127 -4.47 -0.27 4.69
C PRO A 127 -3.84 1.08 5.01
N PRO A 128 -3.37 1.86 4.02
CA PRO A 128 -3.07 3.27 4.24
C PRO A 128 -4.22 3.96 4.97
N LEU A 129 -3.87 4.63 6.07
CA LEU A 129 -4.82 5.30 6.94
C LEU A 129 -5.27 6.61 6.31
N ILE A 130 -6.59 6.77 6.19
CA ILE A 130 -7.24 8.00 5.74
C ILE A 130 -7.58 8.81 6.99
N TYR A 131 -7.16 10.08 7.01
CA TYR A 131 -7.44 10.98 8.13
C TYR A 131 -8.24 12.17 7.63
N ASN A 132 -9.37 12.44 8.27
CA ASN A 132 -10.24 13.58 7.92
C ASN A 132 -10.59 13.66 6.42
N GLY A 133 -10.73 12.51 5.75
CA GLY A 133 -11.01 12.45 4.31
C GLY A 133 -9.80 12.73 3.40
N CYS A 134 -8.63 13.00 3.98
CA CYS A 134 -7.39 13.15 3.23
C CYS A 134 -6.80 11.78 2.88
N LEU A 135 -6.48 11.58 1.60
CA LEU A 135 -5.86 10.36 1.11
C LEU A 135 -4.33 10.42 1.25
N PRO A 136 -3.68 9.37 1.77
CA PRO A 136 -2.23 9.32 1.84
C PRO A 136 -1.62 9.25 0.42
N LEU A 137 -0.65 10.11 0.17
CA LEU A 137 0.19 10.09 -1.03
C LEU A 137 1.52 9.39 -0.80
N GLY A 138 1.92 9.21 0.47
CA GLY A 138 3.15 8.55 0.88
C GLY A 138 4.27 9.55 1.20
N CYS A 139 5.51 9.05 1.20
CA CYS A 139 6.68 9.84 1.54
C CYS A 139 7.12 10.76 0.39
N TYR A 140 7.26 12.06 0.66
CA TYR A 140 7.65 13.09 -0.28
C TYR A 140 8.93 13.81 0.18
N THR A 141 9.76 14.23 -0.77
CA THR A 141 10.94 15.04 -0.47
C THR A 141 10.52 16.44 -0.03
N ASP A 142 11.24 17.00 0.93
CA ASP A 142 11.13 18.41 1.31
C ASP A 142 12.50 19.10 1.33
N SER A 143 12.51 20.42 1.52
CA SER A 143 13.74 21.17 1.78
C SER A 143 13.45 22.37 2.66
N VAL A 144 14.22 22.53 3.74
CA VAL A 144 14.17 23.73 4.58
C VAL A 144 14.32 25.03 3.79
N SER A 145 15.12 25.02 2.72
CA SER A 145 15.37 26.19 1.87
C SER A 145 14.31 26.43 0.77
N ALA A 146 13.53 25.39 0.45
CA ALA A 146 12.61 25.38 -0.69
C ALA A 146 11.47 24.39 -0.40
N ARG A 147 10.56 24.79 0.50
CA ARG A 147 9.52 23.90 1.03
C ARG A 147 8.58 23.39 -0.06
N THR A 148 8.25 22.11 0.01
CA THR A 148 7.29 21.41 -0.84
C THR A 148 5.87 21.88 -0.55
N LEU A 149 5.55 22.14 0.72
CA LEU A 149 4.31 22.76 1.16
C LEU A 149 4.64 24.10 1.85
N ALA A 150 4.02 25.19 1.41
CA ALA A 150 4.48 26.54 1.75
C ALA A 150 4.18 26.99 3.19
N THR A 151 3.22 26.37 3.89
CA THR A 151 2.69 26.90 5.16
C THR A 151 2.92 25.94 6.31
N ASN A 152 3.78 26.30 7.28
CA ASN A 152 3.85 25.59 8.56
C ASN A 152 2.67 26.01 9.43
N THR A 153 1.81 25.05 9.78
CA THR A 153 0.58 25.28 10.52
C THR A 153 0.68 24.71 11.93
N GLN A 154 0.21 25.46 12.92
CA GLN A 154 0.15 24.97 14.28
C GLN A 154 -1.03 24.01 14.45
N VAL A 155 -0.77 22.85 15.04
CA VAL A 155 -1.81 21.86 15.36
C VAL A 155 -2.41 22.09 16.74
N GLN A 156 -3.64 21.63 16.93
CA GLN A 156 -4.29 21.67 18.24
C GLN A 156 -3.46 20.88 19.27
N GLY A 157 -3.19 21.51 20.42
CA GLY A 157 -2.31 20.93 21.46
C GLY A 157 -0.81 21.16 21.24
N GLY A 158 -0.44 21.82 20.14
CA GLY A 158 0.95 22.18 19.82
C GLY A 158 1.80 21.00 19.31
N PRO A 159 3.10 21.23 19.08
CA PRO A 159 3.99 20.24 18.45
C PRO A 159 4.14 18.92 19.20
N GLY A 160 3.87 18.90 20.51
CA GLY A 160 3.86 17.69 21.33
C GLY A 160 2.65 16.79 21.08
N ASN A 161 1.58 17.32 20.49
CA ASN A 161 0.37 16.57 20.12
C ASN A 161 0.33 16.28 18.61
N GLN A 162 1.44 16.47 17.88
CA GLN A 162 1.45 16.29 16.44
C GLN A 162 1.15 14.85 16.03
N SER A 163 0.24 14.67 15.08
CA SER A 163 -0.16 13.40 14.46
C SER A 163 -0.71 13.65 13.05
N LEU A 164 -0.84 12.59 12.25
CA LEU A 164 -1.46 12.67 10.93
C LEU A 164 -2.90 13.22 11.00
N GLU A 165 -3.67 12.79 12.01
CA GLU A 165 -5.05 13.24 12.23
C GLU A 165 -5.13 14.75 12.55
N VAL A 166 -4.33 15.24 13.50
CA VAL A 166 -4.42 16.66 13.88
C VAL A 166 -3.83 17.58 12.82
N CYS A 167 -2.85 17.11 12.05
CA CYS A 167 -2.26 17.90 10.97
C CYS A 167 -3.21 18.03 9.78
N THR A 168 -3.80 16.92 9.32
CA THR A 168 -4.81 16.94 8.25
C THR A 168 -6.03 17.80 8.62
N ALA A 169 -6.51 17.70 9.88
CA ALA A 169 -7.58 18.55 10.39
C ALA A 169 -7.20 20.04 10.37
N ALA A 170 -5.99 20.39 10.79
CA ALA A 170 -5.53 21.78 10.80
C ALA A 170 -5.40 22.36 9.39
N CYS A 171 -4.83 21.61 8.43
CA CYS A 171 -4.72 22.04 7.05
C CYS A 171 -6.09 22.22 6.39
N LEU A 172 -7.03 21.30 6.60
CA LEU A 172 -8.40 21.41 6.13
C LEU A 172 -9.12 22.63 6.70
N ALA A 173 -9.01 22.86 8.02
CA ALA A 173 -9.62 24.02 8.68
C ALA A 173 -9.05 25.35 8.17
N ALA A 174 -7.79 25.34 7.73
CA ALA A 174 -7.13 26.49 7.09
C ALA A 174 -7.41 26.59 5.58
N GLY A 175 -8.20 25.68 4.99
CA GLY A 175 -8.59 25.71 3.58
C GLY A 175 -7.51 25.23 2.61
N PHE A 176 -6.58 24.39 3.07
CA PHE A 176 -5.53 23.83 2.23
C PHE A 176 -5.91 22.46 1.67
N ARG A 177 -5.50 22.21 0.42
CA ARG A 177 -5.64 20.92 -0.26
C ARG A 177 -4.67 19.86 0.26
N TYR A 178 -3.44 20.20 0.57
CA TYR A 178 -2.41 19.23 0.98
C TYR A 178 -2.04 19.44 2.44
N ALA A 179 -1.80 18.32 3.11
CA ALA A 179 -1.25 18.26 4.46
C ALA A 179 -0.03 17.35 4.43
N GLY A 180 0.99 17.66 5.22
CA GLY A 180 2.18 16.83 5.35
C GLY A 180 2.79 16.97 6.72
N THR A 181 3.11 15.85 7.36
CA THR A 181 3.83 15.87 8.64
C THR A 181 5.32 15.69 8.40
N GLU A 182 6.13 16.47 9.10
CA GLU A 182 7.60 16.38 9.04
C GLU A 182 8.19 16.33 10.46
N TYR A 183 9.31 15.63 10.60
CA TYR A 183 10.17 15.69 11.78
C TYR A 183 9.44 15.46 13.13
N SER A 184 8.52 14.48 13.15
CA SER A 184 7.66 14.10 14.31
C SER A 184 6.68 15.15 14.82
N SER A 185 6.88 16.42 14.49
CA SER A 185 6.37 17.56 15.27
C SER A 185 5.86 18.72 14.43
N GLU A 186 6.14 18.72 13.12
CA GLU A 186 5.79 19.80 12.21
C GLU A 186 4.60 19.41 11.34
N CYS A 187 3.70 20.36 11.10
CA CYS A 187 2.59 20.22 10.16
C CYS A 187 2.76 21.25 9.06
N TRP A 188 2.82 20.78 7.82
CA TRP A 188 2.94 21.60 6.64
C TRP A 188 1.68 21.49 5.79
N CYS A 189 1.21 22.61 5.27
CA CYS A 189 0.00 22.72 4.46
C CYS A 189 0.29 23.50 3.18
N GLY A 190 -0.45 23.20 2.12
CA GLY A 190 -0.34 23.92 0.86
C GLY A 190 -1.48 23.62 -0.09
N ASN A 191 -1.64 24.43 -1.13
CA ASN A 191 -2.60 24.19 -2.21
C ASN A 191 -1.95 23.62 -3.48
N ALA A 192 -0.62 23.51 -3.47
CA ALA A 192 0.17 22.91 -4.52
C ALA A 192 1.38 22.21 -3.89
N ILE A 193 1.93 21.25 -4.63
CA ILE A 193 3.27 20.70 -4.39
C ILE A 193 4.25 21.63 -5.11
N GLU A 194 5.07 22.35 -4.34
CA GLU A 194 5.94 23.41 -4.82
C GLU A 194 7.40 22.95 -4.92
N ASN A 195 8.26 23.79 -5.52
CA ASN A 195 9.72 23.68 -5.49
C ASN A 195 10.31 22.34 -5.96
N GLY A 196 9.59 21.62 -6.80
CA GLY A 196 10.03 20.32 -7.30
C GLY A 196 9.87 19.18 -6.29
N GLY A 197 9.13 19.40 -5.19
CA GLY A 197 8.71 18.37 -4.29
C GLY A 197 8.01 17.23 -5.04
N GLY A 198 8.27 16.00 -4.61
CA GLY A 198 7.74 14.82 -5.27
C GLY A 198 7.93 13.56 -4.41
N PRO A 199 7.38 12.42 -4.86
CA PRO A 199 7.57 11.15 -4.18
C PRO A 199 9.06 10.88 -3.95
N ALA A 200 9.39 10.48 -2.74
CA ALA A 200 10.76 10.24 -2.35
C ALA A 200 11.30 8.98 -3.06
N SER A 201 12.50 9.07 -3.64
CA SER A 201 13.09 7.96 -4.40
C SER A 201 13.54 6.78 -3.54
N ASP A 202 13.65 7.01 -2.22
CA ASP A 202 13.91 6.04 -1.17
C ASP A 202 12.61 5.42 -0.61
N LEU A 203 11.48 5.69 -1.25
CA LEU A 203 10.15 5.25 -0.83
C LEU A 203 9.88 5.72 0.60
N ASN A 204 9.47 4.84 1.50
CA ASN A 204 9.16 5.22 2.89
C ASN A 204 10.37 5.18 3.83
N GLN A 205 11.58 4.86 3.38
CA GLN A 205 12.72 4.64 4.29
C GLN A 205 13.08 5.85 5.16
N GLN A 206 12.87 7.07 4.66
CA GLN A 206 13.18 8.28 5.41
C GLN A 206 11.94 8.95 6.02
N CYS A 207 10.74 8.38 5.83
CA CYS A 207 9.52 8.76 6.55
C CYS A 207 9.24 7.79 7.71
N GLN A 208 10.19 7.70 8.65
CA GLN A 208 10.17 6.72 9.74
C GLN A 208 10.28 7.36 11.13
N MET A 209 10.05 8.68 11.25
CA MET A 209 10.03 9.34 12.55
C MET A 209 8.62 9.22 13.16
N PRO A 210 8.46 8.58 14.33
CA PRO A 210 7.16 8.47 14.98
C PRO A 210 6.56 9.84 15.30
N CYS A 211 5.24 9.99 15.21
CA CYS A 211 4.58 11.22 15.61
C CYS A 211 4.73 11.47 17.12
N ASN A 212 4.86 12.74 17.52
CA ASN A 212 4.94 13.11 18.93
C ASN A 212 3.65 12.79 19.71
N GLY A 213 2.50 13.06 19.10
CA GLY A 213 1.17 12.84 19.69
C GLY A 213 0.69 11.39 19.60
N ASP A 214 1.22 10.61 18.66
CA ASP A 214 0.94 9.18 18.53
C ASP A 214 2.15 8.43 17.98
N ARG A 215 2.93 7.81 18.88
CA ARG A 215 4.15 7.09 18.50
C ARG A 215 3.88 5.76 17.76
N SER A 216 2.61 5.37 17.55
CA SER A 216 2.26 4.17 16.79
C SER A 216 2.23 4.38 15.27
N ILE A 217 2.29 5.64 14.83
CA ILE A 217 2.28 6.05 13.42
C ILE A 217 3.49 6.95 13.11
N MET A 218 3.85 7.02 11.83
CA MET A 218 4.96 7.84 11.34
C MET A 218 4.49 9.24 10.92
N CYS A 219 5.35 10.22 11.16
CA CYS A 219 5.16 11.65 10.86
C CYS A 219 6.38 12.24 10.15
N GLY A 220 6.71 11.65 9.01
CA GLY A 220 7.75 12.07 8.10
C GLY A 220 9.15 11.76 8.62
N GLY A 221 10.09 12.63 8.27
CA GLY A 221 11.47 12.58 8.70
C GLY A 221 12.21 13.86 8.32
N PRO A 222 13.55 13.91 8.44
CA PRO A 222 14.32 15.07 8.04
C PRO A 222 14.20 15.28 6.52
N ASP A 223 13.74 16.47 6.09
CA ASP A 223 13.51 16.79 4.68
C ASP A 223 12.56 15.77 4.00
N ARG A 224 11.61 15.24 4.76
CA ARG A 224 10.66 14.19 4.32
C ARG A 224 9.26 14.39 4.91
N LEU A 225 8.29 14.57 4.03
CA LEU A 225 6.88 14.71 4.38
C LEU A 225 6.16 13.37 4.22
N ASP A 226 5.45 12.93 5.25
CA ASP A 226 4.32 12.01 5.04
C ASP A 226 3.15 12.84 4.51
N LEU A 227 2.92 12.79 3.20
CA LEU A 227 2.03 13.70 2.46
C LEU A 227 0.64 13.12 2.25
N TYR A 228 -0.36 13.98 2.35
CA TYR A 228 -1.79 13.70 2.20
C TYR A 228 -2.46 14.70 1.25
N ASP A 229 -3.35 14.20 0.39
CA ASP A 229 -4.25 15.01 -0.45
C ASP A 229 -5.64 15.06 0.20
N CYS A 230 -5.99 16.23 0.71
CA CYS A 230 -7.27 16.61 1.29
C CYS A 230 -8.22 17.28 0.26
N GLY A 231 -7.84 17.34 -1.01
CA GLY A 231 -8.66 17.88 -2.10
C GLY A 231 -9.87 17.03 -2.44
N TYR A 232 -9.98 15.85 -1.85
CA TYR A 232 -11.19 15.05 -1.87
C TYR A 232 -12.17 15.63 -0.85
N THR A 233 -12.96 16.61 -1.31
CA THR A 233 -13.97 17.27 -0.49
C THR A 233 -15.17 16.34 -0.30
N CYS A 234 -15.06 15.37 0.59
CA CYS A 234 -16.23 14.95 1.32
C CYS A 234 -16.45 16.00 2.41
N SER A 235 -17.49 16.84 2.27
CA SER A 235 -17.78 17.95 3.22
C SER A 235 -18.15 17.50 4.64
N ASN A 236 -17.95 16.23 5.00
CA ASN A 236 -18.21 15.72 6.34
C ASN A 236 -17.38 14.46 6.69
N PRO A 237 -16.04 14.57 6.78
CA PRO A 237 -15.15 13.40 6.90
C PRO A 237 -15.23 12.64 8.23
N GLY A 238 -15.95 13.19 9.23
CA GLY A 238 -16.14 12.55 10.54
C GLY A 238 -17.39 11.67 10.64
N THR A 239 -18.28 11.67 9.64
CA THR A 239 -19.55 10.93 9.67
C THR A 239 -19.76 9.99 8.50
N CYS A 240 -19.01 10.13 7.40
CA CYS A 240 -19.21 9.28 6.24
C CYS A 240 -18.13 8.21 5.99
N LYS A 241 -18.55 6.99 5.66
CA LYS A 241 -17.69 5.85 5.28
C LYS A 241 -17.38 5.82 3.78
N THR A 242 -17.60 6.93 3.07
CA THR A 242 -17.31 7.05 1.64
C THR A 242 -15.83 7.41 1.49
N TYR A 243 -15.03 6.55 0.85
CA TYR A 243 -13.56 6.60 0.98
C TYR A 243 -12.82 7.06 -0.28
N VAL A 244 -13.41 7.00 -1.47
CA VAL A 244 -12.81 7.54 -2.70
C VAL A 244 -13.91 8.07 -3.60
N ILE A 245 -13.71 9.27 -4.13
CA ILE A 245 -14.47 9.82 -5.26
C ILE A 245 -13.63 9.60 -6.52
N ILE A 246 -14.24 9.05 -7.56
CA ILE A 246 -13.62 8.76 -8.85
C ILE A 246 -14.29 9.65 -9.89
N GLU A 247 -13.55 10.59 -10.45
CA GLU A 247 -14.00 11.38 -11.59
C GLU A 247 -13.92 10.53 -12.87
N ASP A 248 -15.07 10.11 -13.41
CA ASP A 248 -15.18 9.38 -14.66
C ASP A 248 -16.41 9.86 -15.45
N PRO A 249 -16.25 10.37 -16.69
CA PRO A 249 -17.36 10.82 -17.54
C PRO A 249 -18.46 9.77 -17.83
N SER A 250 -18.20 8.51 -17.53
CA SER A 250 -19.13 7.40 -17.69
C SER A 250 -19.90 7.11 -16.41
N CYS A 251 -19.57 7.76 -15.28
CA CYS A 251 -20.15 7.46 -13.98
C CYS A 251 -21.29 8.40 -13.61
N GLY A 252 -22.51 7.94 -13.89
CA GLY A 252 -23.74 8.63 -13.52
C GLY A 252 -23.87 10.02 -14.13
N PRO A 253 -24.84 10.82 -13.64
CA PRO A 253 -25.14 12.15 -14.19
C PRO A 253 -24.11 13.22 -13.83
N TYR A 254 -23.27 12.96 -12.82
CA TYR A 254 -22.28 13.90 -12.30
C TYR A 254 -20.85 13.60 -12.74
N ASN A 255 -20.64 12.58 -13.58
CA ASN A 255 -19.31 12.11 -13.99
C ASN A 255 -18.42 11.71 -12.80
N GLU A 256 -19.05 11.17 -11.76
CA GLU A 256 -18.39 10.82 -10.50
C GLU A 256 -18.96 9.53 -9.92
N CYS A 257 -18.08 8.61 -9.55
CA CYS A 257 -18.43 7.49 -8.69
C CYS A 257 -17.91 7.71 -7.28
N SER A 258 -18.52 7.04 -6.32
CA SER A 258 -17.93 6.84 -5.00
C SER A 258 -17.87 5.38 -4.63
N CYS A 259 -17.04 5.06 -3.65
CA CYS A 259 -17.04 3.76 -3.01
C CYS A 259 -17.31 3.91 -1.51
N GLY A 260 -18.11 2.99 -0.98
CA GLY A 260 -18.54 2.98 0.42
C GLY A 260 -19.01 1.59 0.84
N PHE A 261 -19.81 1.54 1.90
CA PHE A 261 -20.45 0.32 2.37
C PHE A 261 -21.97 0.46 2.27
N ASP A 262 -22.65 -0.61 1.87
CA ASP A 262 -24.11 -0.67 1.96
C ASP A 262 -24.56 -0.88 3.42
N ALA A 263 -25.87 -0.82 3.65
CA ALA A 263 -26.49 -1.05 4.96
C ALA A 263 -26.25 -2.47 5.52
N ASP A 264 -25.84 -3.43 4.68
CA ASP A 264 -25.48 -4.79 5.08
C ASP A 264 -23.96 -4.92 5.36
N GLY A 265 -23.19 -3.84 5.24
CA GLY A 265 -21.75 -3.80 5.46
C GLY A 265 -20.92 -4.33 4.28
N ARG A 266 -21.51 -4.46 3.08
CA ARG A 266 -20.80 -4.87 1.87
C ARG A 266 -20.17 -3.65 1.20
N ALA A 267 -18.91 -3.77 0.78
CA ALA A 267 -18.28 -2.73 -0.01
C ALA A 267 -18.99 -2.61 -1.37
N VAL A 268 -19.38 -1.39 -1.75
CA VAL A 268 -20.09 -1.09 -2.99
C VAL A 268 -19.48 0.12 -3.68
N CYS A 269 -19.45 0.08 -5.01
CA CYS A 269 -19.19 1.23 -5.86
C CYS A 269 -20.54 1.77 -6.31
N ILE A 270 -20.72 3.09 -6.28
CA ILE A 270 -21.98 3.76 -6.58
C ILE A 270 -21.74 4.99 -7.45
N GLU A 271 -22.73 5.34 -8.26
CA GLU A 271 -22.79 6.63 -8.94
C GLU A 271 -23.09 7.72 -7.90
N ASN A 272 -22.36 8.84 -7.94
CA ASN A 272 -22.67 9.97 -7.07
C ASN A 272 -24.06 10.53 -7.41
N GLY A 273 -24.75 11.02 -6.39
CA GLY A 273 -26.13 11.46 -6.51
C GLY A 273 -26.53 12.40 -5.37
N ASP A 274 -27.76 12.92 -5.46
CA ASP A 274 -28.27 13.88 -4.49
C ASP A 274 -28.70 13.22 -3.17
N CYS A 275 -28.57 13.95 -2.07
CA CYS A 275 -28.90 13.54 -0.70
C CYS A 275 -30.41 13.40 -0.40
N THR A 276 -31.24 13.16 -1.41
CA THR A 276 -32.70 13.26 -1.30
C THR A 276 -33.40 11.94 -1.01
N ALA A 277 -32.75 10.80 -1.32
CA ALA A 277 -33.34 9.48 -1.21
C ALA A 277 -32.85 8.74 0.05
N VAL A 278 -33.41 9.06 1.21
CA VAL A 278 -33.01 8.48 2.51
C VAL A 278 -33.48 7.02 2.67
N CYS A 279 -32.63 6.15 3.22
CA CYS A 279 -32.92 4.72 3.44
C CYS A 279 -32.40 4.25 4.82
N ASN A 280 -32.78 3.04 5.26
CA ASN A 280 -32.14 2.37 6.40
C ASN A 280 -31.55 1.01 6.02
N THR A 281 -32.15 0.33 5.05
CA THR A 281 -31.77 -1.00 4.56
C THR A 281 -31.77 -1.02 3.04
N ASN A 282 -31.09 -2.00 2.44
CA ASN A 282 -31.07 -2.18 0.98
C ASN A 282 -32.48 -2.34 0.37
N SER A 283 -33.44 -2.88 1.13
CA SER A 283 -34.82 -3.04 0.67
C SER A 283 -35.62 -1.75 0.60
N ASP A 284 -35.15 -0.67 1.24
CA ASP A 284 -35.82 0.63 1.17
C ASP A 284 -35.58 1.33 -0.18
N CYS A 285 -34.62 0.84 -0.97
CA CYS A 285 -34.23 1.40 -2.24
C CYS A 285 -34.97 0.75 -3.43
N GLY A 286 -35.08 1.51 -4.53
CA GLY A 286 -35.67 1.02 -5.77
C GLY A 286 -34.92 -0.18 -6.35
N ALA A 287 -35.56 -0.90 -7.28
CA ALA A 287 -34.99 -2.10 -7.87
C ALA A 287 -33.59 -1.85 -8.45
N GLY A 288 -32.60 -2.62 -7.99
CA GLY A 288 -31.20 -2.52 -8.43
C GLY A 288 -30.36 -1.46 -7.72
N MET A 289 -30.95 -0.69 -6.80
CA MET A 289 -30.22 0.27 -5.96
C MET A 289 -29.78 -0.37 -4.64
N VAL A 290 -28.80 0.26 -3.98
CA VAL A 290 -28.33 -0.11 -2.64
C VAL A 290 -28.47 1.05 -1.68
N CYS A 291 -28.69 0.75 -0.41
CA CYS A 291 -28.70 1.76 0.65
C CYS A 291 -27.27 1.98 1.10
N LEU A 292 -26.65 3.08 0.65
CA LEU A 292 -25.31 3.45 1.05
C LEU A 292 -25.36 3.95 2.51
N ALA A 293 -24.60 3.30 3.38
CA ALA A 293 -24.56 3.61 4.80
C ALA A 293 -23.53 4.70 5.10
N ASP A 294 -23.81 5.52 6.11
CA ASP A 294 -22.92 6.56 6.61
C ASP A 294 -22.44 7.43 5.43
N THR A 295 -23.36 8.05 4.71
CA THR A 295 -23.02 8.90 3.56
C THR A 295 -22.68 10.31 4.01
N CYS A 296 -21.99 11.07 3.15
CA CYS A 296 -21.63 12.46 3.46
C CYS A 296 -22.84 13.41 3.48
N CYS A 297 -24.04 12.90 3.18
CA CYS A 297 -25.33 13.56 3.42
C CYS A 297 -25.74 13.59 4.90
N GLY A 298 -25.00 12.92 5.80
CA GLY A 298 -25.35 12.78 7.22
C GLY A 298 -26.50 11.79 7.49
N VAL A 299 -26.96 11.10 6.44
CA VAL A 299 -28.00 10.07 6.45
C VAL A 299 -27.64 8.98 5.46
N ASN A 300 -28.16 7.76 5.62
CA ASN A 300 -28.03 6.72 4.61
C ASN A 300 -28.85 7.09 3.38
N THR A 301 -28.31 6.88 2.18
CA THR A 301 -28.95 7.31 0.93
C THR A 301 -28.94 6.18 -0.09
N CYS A 302 -30.04 6.02 -0.83
CA CYS A 302 -30.12 5.09 -1.94
C CYS A 302 -29.25 5.57 -3.11
N ALA A 303 -28.39 4.68 -3.60
CA ALA A 303 -27.52 4.97 -4.72
C ALA A 303 -27.54 3.84 -5.75
N THR A 304 -27.29 4.19 -7.01
CA THR A 304 -27.16 3.24 -8.12
C THR A 304 -25.77 2.60 -8.05
N PRO A 305 -25.64 1.27 -7.98
CA PRO A 305 -24.36 0.60 -8.07
C PRO A 305 -23.68 0.87 -9.40
N SER A 306 -22.38 1.13 -9.35
CA SER A 306 -21.54 1.29 -10.54
C SER A 306 -20.52 0.16 -10.62
N THR A 307 -20.18 -0.25 -11.84
CA THR A 307 -19.09 -1.20 -12.11
C THR A 307 -17.78 -0.51 -12.47
N ILE A 308 -17.77 0.82 -12.54
CA ILE A 308 -16.61 1.62 -12.96
C ILE A 308 -15.50 1.56 -11.90
N CYS A 309 -15.85 1.45 -10.61
CA CYS A 309 -14.87 1.21 -9.54
C CYS A 309 -14.49 -0.28 -9.40
N ALA A 310 -14.24 -0.99 -10.50
CA ALA A 310 -13.77 -2.36 -10.43
C ALA A 310 -12.36 -2.40 -9.77
N ASN A 311 -12.34 -2.83 -8.51
CA ASN A 311 -11.18 -3.20 -7.68
C ASN A 311 -10.53 -2.09 -6.82
N PRO A 312 -11.12 -1.72 -5.67
CA PRO A 312 -10.50 -0.80 -4.70
C PRO A 312 -9.24 -1.38 -4.02
N ALA A 313 -8.96 -2.67 -4.16
CA ALA A 313 -7.72 -3.27 -3.67
C ALA A 313 -6.49 -2.96 -4.56
N SER A 314 -6.71 -2.52 -5.81
CA SER A 314 -5.63 -2.24 -6.78
C SER A 314 -5.27 -0.75 -6.88
N ALA A 315 -6.04 0.14 -6.26
CA ALA A 315 -5.78 1.59 -6.31
C ALA A 315 -4.61 2.04 -5.40
N ARG A 316 -3.91 1.10 -4.76
CA ARG A 316 -2.87 1.39 -3.76
C ARG A 316 -1.44 1.40 -4.26
N VAL A 317 -1.24 1.45 -5.57
CA VAL A 317 0.11 1.62 -6.11
C VAL A 317 0.15 2.77 -7.10
N MET A 318 0.25 3.99 -6.57
CA MET A 318 0.59 5.19 -7.33
C MET A 318 2.02 5.61 -7.01
N PHE A 319 3.01 4.79 -7.38
CA PHE A 319 4.37 5.30 -7.55
C PHE A 319 4.46 5.95 -8.93
N ARG A 320 4.43 7.28 -8.98
CA ARG A 320 4.80 8.00 -10.20
C ARG A 320 6.33 8.04 -10.28
N GLY A 321 6.85 7.25 -11.21
CA GLY A 321 8.26 6.85 -11.27
C GLY A 321 9.30 7.95 -11.49
N LYS A 322 10.57 7.54 -11.34
CA LYS A 322 11.75 8.25 -11.83
C LYS A 322 11.53 8.72 -13.28
N ALA A 323 11.62 10.02 -13.51
CA ALA A 323 11.52 10.60 -14.85
C ALA A 323 12.91 10.82 -15.48
N LYS A 324 13.14 10.25 -16.67
CA LYS A 324 13.53 10.96 -17.92
C LYS A 324 13.97 9.95 -19.00
N GLY A 325 13.32 9.99 -20.17
CA GLY A 325 13.94 9.54 -21.43
C GLY A 325 13.34 8.37 -22.19
N LYS A 326 12.13 7.87 -21.90
CA LYS A 326 11.47 6.88 -22.77
C LYS A 326 10.09 7.35 -23.22
N ALA A 327 9.84 7.28 -24.53
CA ALA A 327 8.56 7.61 -25.14
C ALA A 327 7.45 6.75 -24.51
N LYS A 328 6.27 7.37 -24.29
CA LYS A 328 5.07 6.67 -23.82
C LYS A 328 4.81 5.50 -24.77
N ARG A 329 4.82 4.26 -24.27
CA ARG A 329 4.31 3.11 -25.02
C ARG A 329 2.80 3.17 -24.94
N ASP A 330 2.18 3.19 -26.11
CA ASP A 330 0.74 3.12 -26.27
C ASP A 330 0.30 1.69 -25.90
N CYS A 331 -0.45 1.56 -24.81
CA CYS A 331 -0.91 0.26 -24.33
C CYS A 331 -2.18 -0.13 -25.09
N THR A 332 -2.03 -0.87 -26.19
CA THR A 332 -3.16 -1.60 -26.78
C THR A 332 -3.28 -2.99 -26.19
N THR A 333 -4.53 -3.39 -26.01
CA THR A 333 -5.06 -4.65 -25.50
C THR A 333 -4.16 -5.89 -25.69
N PHE A 334 -3.97 -6.62 -24.58
CA PHE A 334 -3.37 -7.98 -24.48
C PHE A 334 -1.85 -8.10 -24.31
N HIS A 335 -1.23 -7.30 -23.43
CA HIS A 335 -0.26 -7.71 -22.39
C HIS A 335 0.50 -6.48 -21.87
N CYS A 336 0.76 -6.45 -20.56
CA CYS A 336 1.58 -5.43 -19.89
C CYS A 336 3.05 -5.83 -19.92
#